data_AF-A0A285UIV0-F1
#
_entry.id   AF-A0A285UIV0-F1
#
_cell.length_a   1.000
_cell.length_b   1.000
_cell.length_c   1.000
_cell.angle_alpha   90.00
_cell.angle_beta   90.00
_cell.angle_gamma   90.00
#
_symmetry.space_group_name_H-M   'P 1'
#
loop_
_entity.id
_entity.type
_entity.pdbx_description
1 polymer ?
#
loop_
_entity_poly.entity_id
_entity_poly.type
_entity_poly.pdbx_seq_one_letter_code
_entity_poly.pdbx_strand_id
1 'polypeptide(L)'
;MDALEFRKVFEEKYVQDQSFEGMADVIKIIEDVKRNKDQALKDYTERFDGIALNDFKVSAENLKKSFESLPDEEKQALELIKKRIEDYQATIKYSDQDDGEFKYVYHPIEKVGVYVPGGRALYPSSVLMTVVPALAAGVDEIHVVTPTFEDNNITFAALYLCGVENVYTVGGAQAVAALAYGTETIPKVDKIVGPGNYYVALAKRLLFGQTGIDMIAGPSEILLYVDEEVDVDSIVYDIFAQAEHDANARTFLLSEDAGIIDRIESRITEMMDAQPRAEIIRASVENNHFAVVDSREALIDLVNYIAPEHVSVQHKDSGMIIRNIKYAGAVFEGPHSPEAIGDYAAGPSHVLPTDRTGRFSHGLNVNDFLTSHAVISLEKETFGEIAGPAMTVAKREALDAHYQSLKIRTE
;
A
#
# COMPACT_ATOMS: atom_id res chain seq x y z
N MET A 1 5.08 29.14 -4.97
CA MET A 1 4.30 29.24 -6.23
C MET A 1 2.81 29.30 -5.91
N ASP A 2 1.95 29.70 -6.84
CA ASP A 2 0.48 29.56 -6.68
C ASP A 2 -0.01 28.17 -7.15
N ALA A 3 -1.28 27.83 -6.89
CA ALA A 3 -1.81 26.50 -7.23
C ALA A 3 -1.89 26.24 -8.74
N LEU A 4 -2.06 27.28 -9.55
CA LEU A 4 -2.12 27.17 -11.01
C LEU A 4 -0.74 26.87 -11.59
N GLU A 5 0.27 27.62 -11.13
CA GLU A 5 1.67 27.40 -11.48
C GLU A 5 2.13 26.00 -11.05
N PHE A 6 1.78 25.57 -9.83
CA PHE A 6 2.07 24.22 -9.36
C PHE A 6 1.52 23.17 -10.32
N ARG A 7 0.25 23.26 -10.72
CA ARG A 7 -0.39 22.24 -11.58
C ARG A 7 0.35 22.07 -12.89
N LYS A 8 0.80 23.18 -13.48
CA LYS A 8 1.58 23.17 -14.72
C LYS A 8 2.92 22.47 -14.52
N VAL A 9 3.69 22.86 -13.50
CA VAL A 9 5.02 22.27 -13.21
C VAL A 9 4.89 20.79 -12.87
N PHE A 10 3.91 20.43 -12.05
CA PHE A 10 3.69 19.06 -11.62
C PHE A 10 3.25 18.16 -12.78
N GLU A 11 2.37 18.63 -13.66
CA GLU A 11 1.93 17.86 -14.84
C GLU A 11 3.07 17.62 -15.84
N GLU A 12 3.93 18.62 -16.07
CA GLU A 12 5.12 18.47 -16.91
C GLU A 12 6.09 17.40 -16.37
N LYS A 13 6.33 17.37 -15.05
CA LYS A 13 7.14 16.33 -14.40
C LYS A 13 6.47 14.96 -14.41
N TYR A 14 5.17 14.91 -14.08
CA TYR A 14 4.39 13.68 -14.03
C TYR A 14 4.43 12.92 -15.37
N VAL A 15 4.36 13.63 -16.50
CA VAL A 15 4.46 13.03 -17.84
C VAL A 15 5.85 12.45 -18.11
N GLN A 16 6.92 13.06 -17.59
CA GLN A 16 8.29 12.58 -17.76
C GLN A 16 8.55 11.31 -16.92
N ASP A 17 7.96 11.22 -15.72
CA ASP A 17 8.15 10.09 -14.79
C ASP A 17 7.42 8.80 -15.25
N GLN A 18 6.47 8.89 -16.19
CA GLN A 18 5.78 7.72 -16.76
C GLN A 18 6.62 6.99 -17.82
N SER A 19 7.88 6.70 -17.52
CA SER A 19 8.75 5.91 -18.39
C SER A 19 8.49 4.40 -18.19
N PHE A 20 8.47 3.65 -19.30
CA PHE A 20 8.44 2.19 -19.29
C PHE A 20 9.86 1.59 -19.36
N GLU A 21 10.87 2.36 -18.94
CA GLU A 21 12.25 1.88 -18.91
C GLU A 21 12.39 0.69 -17.96
N GLY A 22 13.11 -0.36 -18.36
CA GLY A 22 13.23 -1.59 -17.58
C GLY A 22 12.04 -2.54 -17.67
N MET A 23 10.91 -2.17 -18.30
CA MET A 23 9.78 -3.09 -18.52
C MET A 23 10.19 -4.35 -19.26
N ALA A 24 11.00 -4.22 -20.32
CA ALA A 24 11.48 -5.38 -21.07
C ALA A 24 12.31 -6.34 -20.20
N ASP A 25 13.04 -5.82 -19.21
CA ASP A 25 13.84 -6.65 -18.31
C ASP A 25 12.98 -7.32 -17.24
N VAL A 26 11.98 -6.61 -16.70
CA VAL A 26 10.98 -7.23 -15.80
C VAL A 26 10.20 -8.34 -16.51
N ILE A 27 9.79 -8.14 -17.77
CA ILE A 27 9.12 -9.18 -18.56
C ILE A 27 10.02 -10.40 -18.72
N LYS A 28 11.31 -10.21 -19.05
CA LYS A 28 12.26 -11.33 -19.15
C LYS A 28 12.37 -12.09 -17.83
N ILE A 29 12.49 -11.39 -16.70
CA ILE A 29 12.55 -12.01 -15.37
C ILE A 29 11.29 -12.85 -15.11
N ILE A 30 10.11 -12.29 -15.39
CA ILE A 30 8.82 -12.97 -15.20
C ILE A 30 8.74 -14.24 -16.07
N GLU A 31 9.07 -14.14 -17.36
CA GLU A 31 9.05 -15.29 -18.28
C GLU A 31 10.04 -16.37 -17.87
N ASP A 32 11.20 -15.96 -17.35
CA ASP A 32 12.24 -16.86 -16.91
C ASP A 32 11.83 -17.62 -15.64
N VAL A 33 11.29 -16.95 -14.63
CA VAL A 33 10.74 -17.60 -13.43
C VAL A 33 9.59 -18.53 -13.80
N LYS A 34 8.70 -18.14 -14.71
CA LYS A 34 7.60 -18.99 -15.18
C LYS A 34 8.09 -20.31 -15.80
N ARG A 35 9.22 -20.27 -16.52
CA ARG A 35 9.77 -21.44 -17.23
C ARG A 35 10.71 -22.28 -16.36
N ASN A 36 11.58 -21.61 -15.60
CA ASN A 36 12.75 -22.19 -14.94
C ASN A 36 12.62 -22.20 -13.41
N LYS A 37 11.55 -21.61 -12.85
CA LYS A 37 11.13 -21.73 -11.45
C LYS A 37 12.27 -21.50 -10.45
N ASP A 38 12.50 -22.39 -9.49
CA ASP A 38 13.52 -22.23 -8.45
C ASP A 38 14.92 -21.98 -9.01
N GLN A 39 15.26 -22.54 -10.17
CA GLN A 39 16.57 -22.29 -10.78
C GLN A 39 16.74 -20.82 -11.16
N ALA A 40 15.72 -20.20 -11.76
CA ALA A 40 15.76 -18.76 -12.05
C ALA A 40 15.88 -17.93 -10.77
N LEU A 41 15.21 -18.33 -9.69
CA LEU A 41 15.31 -17.62 -8.41
C LEU A 41 16.75 -17.66 -7.86
N LYS A 42 17.42 -18.83 -7.91
CA LYS A 42 18.84 -18.94 -7.51
C LYS A 42 19.73 -18.03 -8.34
N ASP A 43 19.57 -18.06 -9.66
CA ASP A 43 20.38 -17.26 -10.59
C ASP A 43 20.21 -15.75 -10.34
N TYR A 44 18.97 -15.28 -10.11
CA TYR A 44 18.72 -13.87 -9.83
C TYR A 44 19.14 -13.44 -8.42
N THR A 45 18.98 -14.28 -7.40
CA THR A 45 19.46 -13.98 -6.04
C THR A 45 20.99 -13.92 -6.00
N GLU A 46 21.70 -14.85 -6.66
CA GLU A 46 23.16 -14.76 -6.75
C GLU A 46 23.60 -13.49 -7.50
N ARG A 47 22.90 -13.15 -8.59
CA ARG A 47 23.24 -11.98 -9.41
C ARG A 47 22.97 -10.64 -8.73
N PHE A 48 21.84 -10.49 -8.06
CA PHE A 48 21.37 -9.20 -7.54
C PHE A 48 21.65 -9.02 -6.04
N ASP A 49 21.53 -10.09 -5.26
CA ASP A 49 21.77 -10.06 -3.82
C ASP A 49 23.19 -10.53 -3.46
N GLY A 50 23.93 -11.12 -4.42
CA GLY A 50 25.32 -11.54 -4.24
C GLY A 50 25.48 -12.83 -3.42
N ILE A 51 24.38 -13.58 -3.21
CA ILE A 51 24.33 -14.75 -2.33
C ILE A 51 23.88 -15.97 -3.12
N ALA A 52 24.69 -17.02 -3.13
CA ALA A 52 24.30 -18.33 -3.64
C ALA A 52 23.49 -19.09 -2.57
N LEU A 53 22.18 -19.23 -2.79
CA LEU A 53 21.29 -19.95 -1.88
C LEU A 53 21.01 -21.38 -2.36
N ASN A 54 21.06 -22.33 -1.41
CA ASN A 54 20.65 -23.72 -1.65
C ASN A 54 19.15 -23.92 -1.39
N ASP A 55 18.63 -23.28 -0.35
CA ASP A 55 17.24 -23.26 0.08
C ASP A 55 16.83 -21.81 0.31
N PHE A 56 15.59 -21.48 -0.06
CA PHE A 56 15.01 -20.16 0.17
C PHE A 56 14.26 -20.10 1.49
N LYS A 57 13.76 -21.23 1.99
CA LYS A 57 12.86 -21.22 3.15
C LYS A 57 13.65 -20.98 4.43
N VAL A 58 13.24 -19.95 5.18
CA VAL A 58 13.76 -19.70 6.52
C VAL A 58 13.12 -20.70 7.47
N SER A 59 13.94 -21.38 8.29
CA SER A 59 13.43 -22.35 9.25
C SER A 59 12.65 -21.68 10.39
N ALA A 60 11.66 -22.38 10.93
CA ALA A 60 10.90 -21.91 12.10
C ALA A 60 11.83 -21.65 13.32
N GLU A 61 12.91 -22.43 13.45
CA GLU A 61 13.93 -22.22 14.48
C GLU A 61 14.66 -20.89 14.32
N ASN A 62 15.02 -20.51 13.09
CA ASN A 62 15.67 -19.23 12.81
C ASN A 62 14.74 -18.04 13.04
N LEU A 63 13.46 -18.16 12.67
CA LEU A 63 12.44 -17.14 12.96
C LEU A 63 12.28 -16.95 14.47
N LYS A 64 12.13 -18.06 15.20
CA LYS A 64 12.03 -18.05 16.67
C LYS A 64 13.27 -17.43 17.31
N LYS A 65 14.46 -17.86 16.90
CA LYS A 65 15.74 -17.32 17.41
C LYS A 65 15.82 -15.81 17.17
N SER A 66 15.37 -15.32 16.02
CA SER A 66 15.35 -13.88 15.69
C SER A 66 14.48 -13.09 16.67
N PHE A 67 13.34 -13.64 17.09
CA PHE A 67 12.49 -13.00 18.11
C PHE A 67 13.07 -13.13 19.53
N GLU A 68 13.53 -14.33 19.91
CA GLU A 68 14.05 -14.57 21.27
C GLU A 68 15.30 -13.74 21.59
N SER A 69 16.13 -13.44 20.58
CA SER A 69 17.35 -12.65 20.75
C SER A 69 17.12 -11.14 20.83
N LEU A 70 15.92 -10.63 20.52
CA LEU A 70 15.64 -9.20 20.64
C LEU A 70 15.68 -8.74 22.11
N PRO A 71 16.14 -7.50 22.37
CA PRO A 71 15.91 -6.82 23.63
C PRO A 71 14.42 -6.79 24.00
N ASP A 72 14.11 -6.84 25.30
CA ASP A 72 12.72 -6.86 25.77
C ASP A 72 11.94 -5.59 25.37
N GLU A 73 12.62 -4.45 25.25
CA GLU A 73 12.03 -3.19 24.78
C GLU A 73 11.52 -3.31 23.33
N GLU A 74 12.30 -3.93 22.43
CA GLU A 74 11.90 -4.13 21.04
C GLU A 74 10.75 -5.14 20.92
N LYS A 75 10.77 -6.21 21.73
CA LYS A 75 9.65 -7.18 21.80
C LYS A 75 8.35 -6.49 22.20
N GLN A 76 8.39 -5.71 23.28
CA GLN A 76 7.23 -4.96 23.78
C GLN A 76 6.72 -3.94 22.77
N ALA A 77 7.62 -3.28 22.03
CA ALA A 77 7.24 -2.36 20.96
C ALA A 77 6.50 -3.08 19.83
N LEU A 78 7.04 -4.20 19.34
CA LEU A 78 6.39 -4.99 18.27
C LEU A 78 5.03 -5.54 18.72
N GLU A 79 4.93 -6.04 19.96
CA GLU A 79 3.67 -6.54 20.53
C GLU A 79 2.61 -5.45 20.64
N LEU A 80 2.99 -4.25 21.12
CA LEU A 80 2.10 -3.10 21.21
C LEU A 80 1.62 -2.66 19.83
N ILE A 81 2.53 -2.50 18.87
CA ILE A 81 2.20 -2.09 17.50
C ILE A 81 1.26 -3.10 16.86
N LYS A 82 1.60 -4.40 16.92
CA LYS A 82 0.75 -5.48 16.41
C LYS A 82 -0.66 -5.39 16.99
N LYS A 83 -0.78 -5.22 18.31
CA LYS A 83 -2.09 -5.12 18.96
C LYS A 83 -2.89 -3.90 18.50
N ARG A 84 -2.25 -2.74 18.31
CA ARG A 84 -2.92 -1.53 17.80
C ARG A 84 -3.45 -1.72 16.38
N ILE A 85 -2.68 -2.39 15.52
CA ILE A 85 -3.12 -2.73 14.16
C ILE A 85 -4.28 -3.72 14.23
N GLU A 86 -4.19 -4.81 15.01
CA GLU A 86 -5.27 -5.78 15.20
C GLU A 86 -6.58 -5.12 15.65
N ASP A 87 -6.50 -4.26 16.67
CA ASP A 87 -7.65 -3.54 17.21
C ASP A 87 -8.28 -2.64 16.15
N TYR A 88 -7.49 -1.89 15.37
CA TYR A 88 -8.01 -1.06 14.28
C TYR A 88 -8.67 -1.90 13.17
N GLN A 89 -7.98 -2.93 12.68
CA GLN A 89 -8.48 -3.78 11.59
C GLN A 89 -9.79 -4.49 11.96
N ALA A 90 -9.95 -4.90 13.22
CA ALA A 90 -11.21 -5.49 13.70
C ALA A 90 -12.40 -4.53 13.61
N THR A 91 -12.18 -3.21 13.77
CA THR A 91 -13.28 -2.22 13.74
C THR A 91 -13.80 -1.92 12.33
N ILE A 92 -12.96 -2.06 11.31
CA ILE A 92 -13.29 -1.68 9.91
C ILE A 92 -13.62 -2.88 9.03
N LYS A 93 -13.55 -4.11 9.55
CA LYS A 93 -13.84 -5.34 8.80
C LYS A 93 -15.30 -5.40 8.40
N TYR A 94 -15.56 -5.61 7.10
CA TYR A 94 -16.90 -5.81 6.58
C TYR A 94 -17.54 -7.08 7.12
N SER A 95 -18.87 -7.01 7.24
CA SER A 95 -19.70 -8.12 7.69
C SER A 95 -20.77 -8.42 6.64
N ASP A 96 -21.15 -9.69 6.55
CA ASP A 96 -22.21 -10.16 5.66
C ASP A 96 -23.49 -9.34 5.82
N GLN A 97 -24.18 -9.13 4.71
CA GLN A 97 -25.50 -8.48 4.67
C GLN A 97 -26.54 -9.53 4.27
N ASP A 98 -27.70 -9.53 4.92
CA ASP A 98 -28.80 -10.46 4.64
C ASP A 98 -30.14 -9.74 4.80
N ASP A 99 -30.88 -9.60 3.70
CA ASP A 99 -32.25 -9.04 3.71
C ASP A 99 -33.34 -10.11 3.56
N GLY A 100 -32.96 -11.39 3.60
CA GLY A 100 -33.83 -12.56 3.40
C GLY A 100 -33.67 -13.18 2.01
N GLU A 101 -33.91 -12.41 0.95
CA GLU A 101 -33.85 -12.88 -0.44
C GLU A 101 -32.49 -12.59 -1.09
N PHE A 102 -31.84 -11.51 -0.70
CA PHE A 102 -30.54 -11.07 -1.18
C PHE A 102 -29.55 -11.06 -0.03
N LYS A 103 -28.43 -11.73 -0.24
CA LYS A 103 -27.29 -11.71 0.68
C LYS A 103 -26.06 -11.21 -0.04
N TYR A 104 -25.20 -10.54 0.69
CA TYR A 104 -23.87 -10.19 0.21
C TYR A 104 -22.86 -10.74 1.21
N VAL A 105 -22.14 -11.77 0.79
CA VAL A 105 -21.26 -12.55 1.66
C VAL A 105 -19.80 -12.25 1.38
N TYR A 106 -18.99 -12.19 2.44
CA TYR A 106 -17.55 -11.96 2.38
C TYR A 106 -16.78 -13.21 2.78
N HIS A 107 -15.73 -13.54 2.01
CA HIS A 107 -14.85 -14.68 2.29
C HIS A 107 -13.39 -14.23 2.28
N PRO A 108 -12.55 -14.66 3.25
CA PRO A 108 -11.13 -14.39 3.20
C PRO A 108 -10.51 -15.06 1.97
N ILE A 109 -9.48 -14.42 1.41
CA ILE A 109 -8.63 -15.03 0.39
C ILE A 109 -7.86 -16.20 1.03
N GLU A 110 -7.79 -17.34 0.33
CA GLU A 110 -7.13 -18.54 0.86
C GLU A 110 -5.61 -18.37 0.97
N LYS A 111 -4.96 -17.91 -0.13
CA LYS A 111 -3.50 -17.77 -0.20
C LYS A 111 -3.07 -16.36 -0.57
N VAL A 112 -2.28 -15.74 0.30
CA VAL A 112 -1.75 -14.39 0.12
C VAL A 112 -0.23 -14.40 0.11
N GLY A 113 0.34 -13.76 -0.90
CA GLY A 113 1.76 -13.42 -0.95
C GLY A 113 2.02 -12.05 -0.37
N VAL A 114 3.01 -11.92 0.48
CA VAL A 114 3.43 -10.64 1.07
C VAL A 114 4.88 -10.39 0.68
N TYR A 115 5.11 -9.31 -0.08
CA TYR A 115 6.45 -8.85 -0.37
C TYR A 115 6.91 -7.88 0.72
N VAL A 116 8.02 -8.19 1.38
CA VAL A 116 8.64 -7.34 2.40
C VAL A 116 10.00 -6.86 1.87
N PRO A 117 10.19 -5.54 1.66
CA PRO A 117 11.49 -4.99 1.28
C PRO A 117 12.61 -5.40 2.24
N GLY A 118 13.87 -5.36 1.79
CA GLY A 118 15.01 -5.77 2.60
C GLY A 118 16.36 -5.45 1.96
N GLY A 119 17.43 -6.05 2.49
CA GLY A 119 18.80 -5.94 1.98
C GLY A 119 19.56 -4.71 2.48
N ARG A 120 18.99 -3.50 2.39
CA ARG A 120 19.65 -2.25 2.85
C ARG A 120 19.17 -1.75 4.21
N ALA A 121 17.95 -2.09 4.58
CA ALA A 121 17.31 -1.70 5.83
C ALA A 121 16.35 -2.81 6.27
N LEU A 122 15.89 -2.71 7.51
CA LEU A 122 14.96 -3.64 8.14
C LEU A 122 13.56 -3.04 8.17
N TYR A 123 12.54 -3.85 7.92
CA TYR A 123 11.16 -3.38 7.73
C TYR A 123 10.15 -4.16 8.59
N PRO A 124 10.30 -4.18 9.93
CA PRO A 124 9.34 -4.84 10.81
C PRO A 124 7.95 -4.18 10.73
N SER A 125 7.88 -2.86 10.52
CA SER A 125 6.61 -2.16 10.31
C SER A 125 5.87 -2.69 9.08
N SER A 126 6.54 -2.83 7.94
CA SER A 126 5.90 -3.39 6.73
C SER A 126 5.43 -4.83 6.90
N VAL A 127 6.10 -5.64 7.72
CA VAL A 127 5.57 -6.96 8.12
C VAL A 127 4.24 -6.79 8.86
N LEU A 128 4.22 -5.99 9.93
CA LEU A 128 3.02 -5.82 10.75
C LEU A 128 1.87 -5.21 9.93
N MET A 129 2.15 -4.19 9.12
CA MET A 129 1.18 -3.44 8.32
C MET A 129 0.60 -4.22 7.13
N THR A 130 1.16 -5.38 6.78
CA THR A 130 0.67 -6.24 5.68
C THR A 130 0.12 -7.57 6.20
N VAL A 131 0.84 -8.22 7.12
CA VAL A 131 0.48 -9.54 7.65
C VAL A 131 -0.67 -9.45 8.65
N VAL A 132 -0.68 -8.46 9.54
CA VAL A 132 -1.74 -8.35 10.55
C VAL A 132 -3.12 -8.13 9.93
N PRO A 133 -3.30 -7.25 8.92
CA PRO A 133 -4.58 -7.14 8.20
C PRO A 133 -5.03 -8.46 7.53
N ALA A 134 -4.10 -9.23 6.95
CA ALA A 134 -4.41 -10.54 6.36
C ALA A 134 -4.89 -11.54 7.42
N LEU A 135 -4.21 -11.61 8.58
CA LEU A 135 -4.63 -12.43 9.71
C LEU A 135 -6.00 -12.01 10.24
N ALA A 136 -6.25 -10.71 10.38
CA ALA A 136 -7.54 -10.17 10.83
C ALA A 136 -8.68 -10.51 9.86
N ALA A 137 -8.39 -10.64 8.57
CA ALA A 137 -9.37 -11.07 7.57
C ALA A 137 -9.73 -12.55 7.73
N GLY A 138 -8.78 -13.36 8.21
CA GLY A 138 -8.89 -14.82 8.33
C GLY A 138 -8.22 -15.56 7.18
N VAL A 139 -7.15 -14.99 6.60
CA VAL A 139 -6.35 -15.65 5.57
C VAL A 139 -5.61 -16.84 6.18
N ASP A 140 -5.77 -18.02 5.60
CA ASP A 140 -5.22 -19.27 6.12
C ASP A 140 -3.74 -19.47 5.73
N GLU A 141 -3.35 -19.14 4.50
CA GLU A 141 -1.99 -19.35 4.00
C GLU A 141 -1.33 -18.01 3.60
N ILE A 142 -0.39 -17.55 4.43
CA ILE A 142 0.42 -16.35 4.17
C ILE A 142 1.84 -16.77 3.79
N HIS A 143 2.30 -16.34 2.61
CA HIS A 143 3.63 -16.60 2.07
C HIS A 143 4.41 -15.30 1.95
N VAL A 144 5.48 -15.15 2.72
CA VAL A 144 6.30 -13.93 2.75
C VAL A 144 7.58 -14.13 1.93
N VAL A 145 7.91 -13.15 1.10
CA VAL A 145 9.17 -13.09 0.35
C VAL A 145 9.96 -11.83 0.73
N THR A 146 11.27 -11.98 0.93
CA THR A 146 12.20 -10.88 1.28
C THR A 146 13.64 -11.23 0.84
N PRO A 147 14.50 -10.33 0.36
CA PRO A 147 15.75 -10.69 -0.35
C PRO A 147 16.80 -11.47 0.46
N THR A 148 17.01 -11.19 1.75
CA THR A 148 18.10 -11.80 2.53
C THR A 148 17.69 -12.10 3.96
N PHE A 149 18.31 -13.14 4.56
CA PHE A 149 18.20 -13.45 5.99
C PHE A 149 19.48 -13.06 6.71
N GLU A 150 19.32 -12.45 7.88
CA GLU A 150 20.39 -12.13 8.81
C GLU A 150 19.95 -12.55 10.22
N ASP A 151 20.89 -13.07 11.02
CA ASP A 151 20.64 -13.37 12.44
C ASP A 151 20.30 -12.08 13.20
N ASN A 152 19.44 -12.18 14.23
CA ASN A 152 19.00 -11.05 15.08
C ASN A 152 18.29 -9.92 14.31
N ASN A 153 17.57 -10.27 13.25
CA ASN A 153 16.89 -9.31 12.41
C ASN A 153 15.43 -9.11 12.87
N ILE A 154 15.10 -7.88 13.27
CA ILE A 154 13.78 -7.49 13.79
C ILE A 154 12.64 -7.75 12.78
N THR A 155 12.92 -7.78 11.47
CA THR A 155 11.93 -8.13 10.43
C THR A 155 11.48 -9.59 10.57
N PHE A 156 12.42 -10.51 10.76
CA PHE A 156 12.10 -11.93 10.96
C PHE A 156 11.51 -12.21 12.33
N ALA A 157 11.87 -11.42 13.34
CA ALA A 157 11.21 -11.43 14.63
C ALA A 157 9.74 -11.01 14.54
N ALA A 158 9.41 -9.97 13.76
CA ALA A 158 8.03 -9.57 13.50
C ALA A 158 7.25 -10.67 12.75
N LEU A 159 7.87 -11.36 11.80
CA LEU A 159 7.27 -12.50 11.09
C LEU A 159 6.94 -13.65 12.05
N TYR A 160 7.86 -13.97 12.96
CA TYR A 160 7.61 -14.94 14.03
C TYR A 160 6.47 -14.51 14.96
N LEU A 161 6.46 -13.24 15.39
CA LEU A 161 5.40 -12.68 16.24
C LEU A 161 4.02 -12.76 15.57
N CYS A 162 3.96 -12.61 14.25
CA CYS A 162 2.74 -12.80 13.46
C CYS A 162 2.39 -14.26 13.19
N GLY A 163 3.23 -15.23 13.58
CA GLY A 163 2.98 -16.66 13.36
C GLY A 163 3.15 -17.10 11.90
N VAL A 164 3.91 -16.37 11.08
CA VAL A 164 4.15 -16.73 9.67
C VAL A 164 5.29 -17.74 9.59
N GLU A 165 5.01 -18.92 9.02
CA GLU A 165 6.00 -19.99 8.84
C GLU A 165 6.56 -20.09 7.41
N ASN A 166 5.83 -19.57 6.41
CA ASN A 166 6.22 -19.64 5.00
C ASN A 166 6.99 -18.38 4.60
N VAL A 167 8.23 -18.28 5.04
CA VAL A 167 9.12 -17.15 4.76
C VAL A 167 10.23 -17.59 3.81
N TYR A 168 10.42 -16.88 2.70
CA TYR A 168 11.39 -17.21 1.65
C TYR A 168 12.34 -16.04 1.37
N THR A 169 13.64 -16.32 1.31
CA THR A 169 14.69 -15.32 1.06
C THR A 169 14.88 -15.04 -0.43
N VAL A 170 13.86 -14.45 -1.05
CA VAL A 170 13.85 -14.03 -2.47
C VAL A 170 13.28 -12.61 -2.56
N GLY A 171 13.97 -11.71 -3.28
CA GLY A 171 13.54 -10.32 -3.48
C GLY A 171 13.17 -9.98 -4.92
N GLY A 172 12.86 -8.70 -5.17
CA GLY A 172 12.70 -8.16 -6.52
C GLY A 172 11.53 -8.71 -7.34
N ALA A 173 11.58 -8.46 -8.66
CA ALA A 173 10.55 -8.89 -9.60
C ALA A 173 10.42 -10.42 -9.67
N GLN A 174 11.52 -11.15 -9.45
CA GLN A 174 11.55 -12.61 -9.44
C GLN A 174 10.73 -13.19 -8.27
N ALA A 175 10.72 -12.54 -7.10
CA ALA A 175 9.90 -12.96 -5.98
C ALA A 175 8.39 -12.79 -6.26
N VAL A 176 8.01 -11.66 -6.88
CA VAL A 176 6.62 -11.42 -7.31
C VAL A 176 6.19 -12.45 -8.35
N ALA A 177 7.06 -12.75 -9.32
CA ALA A 177 6.80 -13.78 -10.32
C ALA A 177 6.64 -15.18 -9.71
N ALA A 178 7.47 -15.51 -8.70
CA ALA A 178 7.38 -16.77 -7.97
C ALA A 178 6.05 -16.92 -7.23
N LEU A 179 5.59 -15.87 -6.54
CA LEU A 179 4.29 -15.85 -5.89
C LEU A 179 3.13 -15.97 -6.91
N ALA A 180 3.24 -15.31 -8.07
CA ALA A 180 2.16 -15.31 -9.07
C ALA A 180 2.01 -16.63 -9.84
N TYR A 181 3.13 -17.33 -10.11
CA TYR A 181 3.13 -18.57 -10.91
C TYR A 181 3.35 -19.85 -10.09
N GLY A 182 3.93 -19.72 -8.90
CA GLY A 182 4.46 -20.83 -8.13
C GLY A 182 5.76 -21.39 -8.71
N THR A 183 6.58 -21.96 -7.83
CA THR A 183 7.79 -22.72 -8.14
C THR A 183 7.74 -24.08 -7.46
N GLU A 184 8.84 -24.83 -7.42
CA GLU A 184 8.93 -26.06 -6.64
C GLU A 184 8.85 -25.78 -5.13
N THR A 185 9.36 -24.64 -4.67
CA THR A 185 9.45 -24.27 -3.25
C THR A 185 8.39 -23.25 -2.81
N ILE A 186 8.07 -22.28 -3.66
CA ILE A 186 7.14 -21.18 -3.34
C ILE A 186 5.79 -21.49 -4.02
N PRO A 187 4.68 -21.69 -3.28
CA PRO A 187 3.40 -21.94 -3.91
C PRO A 187 2.84 -20.69 -4.59
N LYS A 188 1.97 -20.91 -5.58
CA LYS A 188 1.18 -19.85 -6.19
C LYS A 188 0.18 -19.28 -5.18
N VAL A 189 0.01 -17.96 -5.18
CA VAL A 189 -0.96 -17.23 -4.34
C VAL A 189 -2.05 -16.53 -5.17
N ASP A 190 -3.17 -16.21 -4.53
CA ASP A 190 -4.32 -15.56 -5.17
C ASP A 190 -4.20 -14.04 -5.18
N LYS A 191 -3.52 -13.45 -4.19
CA LYS A 191 -3.24 -12.01 -4.12
C LYS A 191 -1.84 -11.74 -3.58
N ILE A 192 -1.13 -10.77 -4.16
CA ILE A 192 0.18 -10.29 -3.70
C ILE A 192 0.04 -8.87 -3.15
N VAL A 193 0.52 -8.64 -1.94
CA VAL A 193 0.51 -7.33 -1.29
C VAL A 193 1.91 -6.90 -0.86
N GLY A 194 2.05 -5.62 -0.50
CA GLY A 194 3.25 -5.05 0.08
C GLY A 194 3.98 -4.09 -0.86
N PRO A 195 4.68 -3.09 -0.29
CA PRO A 195 5.38 -2.08 -1.06
C PRO A 195 6.67 -2.64 -1.65
N GLY A 196 7.22 -1.99 -2.66
CA GLY A 196 8.51 -2.36 -3.23
C GLY A 196 9.02 -1.30 -4.19
N ASN A 197 10.27 -1.47 -4.62
CA ASN A 197 10.86 -0.57 -5.59
C ASN A 197 10.15 -0.67 -6.96
N TYR A 198 10.59 0.18 -7.89
CA TYR A 198 10.08 0.23 -9.27
C TYR A 198 9.91 -1.15 -9.94
N TYR A 199 10.89 -2.06 -9.81
CA TYR A 199 10.84 -3.38 -10.44
C TYR A 199 9.77 -4.29 -9.82
N VAL A 200 9.57 -4.21 -8.51
CA VAL A 200 8.51 -4.94 -7.79
C VAL A 200 7.13 -4.39 -8.18
N ALA A 201 6.97 -3.07 -8.18
CA ALA A 201 5.73 -2.41 -8.57
C ALA A 201 5.36 -2.73 -10.03
N LEU A 202 6.34 -2.73 -10.94
CA LEU A 202 6.15 -3.09 -12.35
C LEU A 202 5.82 -4.57 -12.53
N ALA A 203 6.45 -5.46 -11.77
CA ALA A 203 6.10 -6.88 -11.80
C ALA A 203 4.65 -7.12 -11.32
N LYS A 204 4.23 -6.49 -10.22
CA LYS A 204 2.84 -6.52 -9.72
C LYS A 204 1.88 -6.01 -10.78
N ARG A 205 2.18 -4.88 -11.43
CA ARG A 205 1.39 -4.30 -12.52
C ARG A 205 1.23 -5.28 -13.70
N LEU A 206 2.31 -5.93 -14.13
CA LEU A 206 2.29 -6.87 -15.27
C LEU A 206 1.58 -8.20 -14.95
N LEU A 207 1.52 -8.57 -13.67
CA LEU A 207 0.91 -9.82 -13.20
C LEU A 207 -0.53 -9.66 -12.70
N PHE A 208 -1.02 -8.42 -12.60
CA PHE A 208 -2.41 -8.17 -12.24
C PHE A 208 -3.38 -8.84 -13.24
N GLY A 209 -4.36 -9.57 -12.70
CA GLY A 209 -5.30 -10.39 -13.48
C GLY A 209 -4.85 -11.85 -13.63
N GLN A 210 -3.55 -12.15 -13.52
CA GLN A 210 -3.04 -13.50 -13.28
C GLN A 210 -3.06 -13.84 -11.78
N THR A 211 -2.78 -12.84 -10.94
CA THR A 211 -2.95 -12.81 -9.49
C THR A 211 -3.53 -11.45 -9.09
N GLY A 212 -4.21 -11.37 -7.95
CA GLY A 212 -4.63 -10.10 -7.39
C GLY A 212 -3.44 -9.29 -6.89
N ILE A 213 -3.58 -7.96 -6.84
CA ILE A 213 -2.64 -7.09 -6.13
C ILE A 213 -3.42 -6.13 -5.25
N ASP A 214 -2.78 -5.59 -4.22
CA ASP A 214 -3.27 -4.43 -3.44
C ASP A 214 -3.30 -3.15 -4.30
N MET A 215 -2.13 -2.72 -4.78
CA MET A 215 -1.94 -1.47 -5.52
C MET A 215 -0.60 -1.44 -6.25
N ILE A 216 -0.47 -0.49 -7.18
CA ILE A 216 0.79 -0.17 -7.85
C ILE A 216 1.37 1.06 -7.17
N ALA A 217 2.44 0.88 -6.42
CA ALA A 217 3.15 1.98 -5.76
C ALA A 217 4.04 2.74 -6.77
N GLY A 218 3.90 4.05 -6.82
CA GLY A 218 4.91 5.02 -7.27
C GLY A 218 5.75 5.55 -6.10
N PRO A 219 6.51 6.65 -6.32
CA PRO A 219 7.29 7.31 -5.26
C PRO A 219 6.40 7.73 -4.08
N SER A 220 6.93 7.70 -2.85
CA SER A 220 6.18 8.08 -1.65
C SER A 220 5.98 9.59 -1.54
N GLU A 221 4.90 10.02 -0.89
CA GLU A 221 4.41 11.40 -0.93
C GLU A 221 3.81 11.88 0.41
N ILE A 222 4.26 13.03 0.92
CA ILE A 222 3.57 13.76 2.01
C ILE A 222 3.07 15.12 1.52
N LEU A 223 1.82 15.44 1.85
CA LEU A 223 1.27 16.78 1.76
C LEU A 223 1.04 17.36 3.15
N LEU A 224 1.65 18.51 3.43
CA LEU A 224 1.52 19.27 4.67
C LEU A 224 0.70 20.53 4.39
N TYR A 225 -0.49 20.64 4.99
CA TYR A 225 -1.29 21.86 4.99
C TYR A 225 -1.17 22.53 6.36
N VAL A 226 -0.43 23.64 6.39
CA VAL A 226 -0.02 24.33 7.62
C VAL A 226 -0.51 25.77 7.68
N ASP A 227 -0.70 26.29 8.89
CA ASP A 227 -0.91 27.71 9.15
C ASP A 227 0.24 28.35 9.93
N GLU A 228 0.13 29.63 10.27
CA GLU A 228 1.17 30.40 10.93
C GLU A 228 1.53 29.96 12.36
N GLU A 229 0.67 29.13 13.00
CA GLU A 229 0.80 28.73 14.40
C GLU A 229 1.64 27.45 14.59
N VAL A 230 2.05 26.79 13.50
CA VAL A 230 2.83 25.54 13.57
C VAL A 230 4.23 25.74 14.15
N ASP A 231 4.73 24.68 14.79
CA ASP A 231 6.14 24.57 15.14
C ASP A 231 6.95 24.25 13.87
N VAL A 232 7.80 25.19 13.47
CA VAL A 232 8.54 25.10 12.19
C VAL A 232 9.45 23.88 12.17
N ASP A 233 10.14 23.58 13.27
CA ASP A 233 11.08 22.45 13.33
C ASP A 233 10.34 21.11 13.15
N SER A 234 9.13 20.99 13.71
CA SER A 234 8.28 19.82 13.54
C SER A 234 7.88 19.61 12.07
N ILE A 235 7.47 20.68 11.37
CA ILE A 235 7.14 20.59 9.93
C ILE A 235 8.37 20.23 9.09
N VAL A 236 9.54 20.78 9.40
CA VAL A 236 10.79 20.44 8.71
C VAL A 236 11.14 18.96 8.90
N TYR A 237 10.95 18.41 10.10
CA TYR A 237 11.16 16.98 10.33
C TYR A 237 10.13 16.10 9.64
N ASP A 238 8.86 16.52 9.51
CA ASP A 238 7.87 15.79 8.70
C ASP A 238 8.30 15.75 7.22
N ILE A 239 8.81 16.86 6.68
CA ILE A 239 9.36 16.92 5.31
C ILE A 239 10.58 15.99 5.18
N PHE A 240 11.50 16.03 6.13
CA PHE A 240 12.71 15.18 6.11
C PHE A 240 12.38 13.70 6.28
N ALA A 241 11.42 13.35 7.13
CA ALA A 241 10.96 11.99 7.32
C ALA A 241 10.49 11.39 5.99
N GLN A 242 9.66 12.11 5.23
CA GLN A 242 9.27 11.64 3.90
C GLN A 242 10.44 11.61 2.92
N ALA A 243 11.24 12.69 2.86
CA ALA A 243 12.31 12.86 1.89
C ALA A 243 13.49 11.88 2.09
N GLU A 244 13.68 11.35 3.28
CA GLU A 244 14.75 10.38 3.53
C GLU A 244 14.44 8.98 2.96
N HIS A 245 13.19 8.66 2.63
CA HIS A 245 12.84 7.35 2.07
C HIS A 245 13.58 7.07 0.75
N ASP A 246 13.49 8.00 -0.20
CA ASP A 246 14.06 7.87 -1.55
C ASP A 246 14.33 9.25 -2.16
N ALA A 247 15.31 9.36 -3.05
CA ALA A 247 15.62 10.61 -3.75
C ALA A 247 14.47 11.10 -4.64
N ASN A 248 13.52 10.22 -4.99
CA ASN A 248 12.31 10.54 -5.74
C ASN A 248 11.07 10.77 -4.86
N ALA A 249 11.19 10.65 -3.53
CA ALA A 249 10.08 10.97 -2.62
C ALA A 249 9.65 12.43 -2.82
N ARG A 250 8.35 12.69 -2.74
CA ARG A 250 7.76 14.01 -3.02
C ARG A 250 7.19 14.62 -1.74
N THR A 251 7.36 15.92 -1.59
CA THR A 251 6.83 16.65 -0.45
C THR A 251 6.11 17.91 -0.93
N PHE A 252 4.89 18.12 -0.45
CA PHE A 252 4.04 19.25 -0.82
C PHE A 252 3.74 20.07 0.43
N LEU A 253 4.17 21.33 0.45
CA LEU A 253 3.93 22.25 1.55
C LEU A 253 2.92 23.31 1.12
N LEU A 254 1.74 23.32 1.73
CA LEU A 254 0.63 24.21 1.41
C LEU A 254 0.34 25.16 2.59
N SER A 255 0.14 26.45 2.31
CA SER A 255 -0.36 27.41 3.30
C SER A 255 -1.06 28.59 2.64
N GLU A 256 -2.01 29.24 3.32
CA GLU A 256 -2.53 30.54 2.86
C GLU A 256 -1.57 31.71 3.15
N ASP A 257 -0.55 31.51 3.99
CA ASP A 257 0.42 32.54 4.37
C ASP A 257 1.80 32.27 3.75
N ALA A 258 2.31 33.22 2.97
CA ALA A 258 3.67 33.15 2.43
C ALA A 258 4.74 33.22 3.53
N GLY A 259 4.46 33.92 4.63
CA GLY A 259 5.42 34.11 5.72
C GLY A 259 5.81 32.82 6.41
N ILE A 260 4.87 31.88 6.62
CA ILE A 260 5.21 30.58 7.21
C ILE A 260 5.98 29.68 6.24
N ILE A 261 5.66 29.73 4.94
CA ILE A 261 6.42 29.02 3.90
C ILE A 261 7.89 29.47 3.89
N ASP A 262 8.15 30.78 3.84
CA ASP A 262 9.51 31.33 3.82
C ASP A 262 10.33 30.91 5.06
N ARG A 263 9.66 30.84 6.23
CA ARG A 263 10.28 30.37 7.48
C ARG A 263 10.65 28.90 7.42
N ILE A 264 9.76 28.05 6.91
CA ILE A 264 10.01 26.60 6.78
C ILE A 264 11.13 26.34 5.76
N GLU A 265 11.09 26.98 4.60
CA GLU A 265 12.12 26.84 3.54
C GLU A 265 13.51 27.27 4.03
N SER A 266 13.59 28.40 4.76
CA SER A 266 14.83 28.83 5.40
C SER A 266 15.33 27.79 6.39
N ARG A 267 14.42 27.21 7.18
CA ARG A 267 14.75 26.24 8.22
C ARG A 267 15.18 24.89 7.65
N ILE A 268 14.58 24.43 6.55
CA ILE A 268 15.05 23.27 5.76
C ILE A 268 16.53 23.44 5.41
N THR A 269 16.90 24.61 4.88
CA THR A 269 18.29 24.90 4.49
C THR A 269 19.25 24.86 5.68
N GLU A 270 18.85 25.44 6.82
CA GLU A 270 19.65 25.44 8.05
C GLU A 270 19.87 24.04 8.64
N MET A 271 18.86 23.16 8.56
CA MET A 271 18.87 21.85 9.20
C MET A 271 19.38 20.71 8.30
N MET A 272 19.50 20.94 6.99
CA MET A 272 19.83 19.91 5.99
C MET A 272 21.16 19.20 6.29
N ASP A 273 22.24 19.96 6.52
CA ASP A 273 23.59 19.39 6.65
C ASP A 273 23.79 18.60 7.95
N ALA A 274 22.88 18.75 8.92
CA ALA A 274 22.90 17.98 10.16
C ALA A 274 22.26 16.58 10.01
N GLN A 275 21.54 16.32 8.92
CA GLN A 275 20.80 15.07 8.75
C GLN A 275 21.74 13.90 8.39
N PRO A 276 21.60 12.72 9.03
CA PRO A 276 22.42 11.56 8.69
C PRO A 276 22.31 11.12 7.22
N ARG A 277 21.11 11.32 6.61
CA ARG A 277 20.81 10.99 5.21
C ARG A 277 20.72 12.23 4.31
N ALA A 278 21.47 13.29 4.63
CA ALA A 278 21.40 14.59 3.94
C ALA A 278 21.52 14.50 2.40
N GLU A 279 22.32 13.59 1.85
CA GLU A 279 22.43 13.44 0.39
C GLU A 279 21.13 13.01 -0.27
N ILE A 280 20.41 12.05 0.32
CA ILE A 280 19.13 11.55 -0.19
C ILE A 280 18.04 12.60 0.00
N ILE A 281 17.97 13.18 1.21
CA ILE A 281 17.01 14.23 1.54
C ILE A 281 17.20 15.43 0.60
N ARG A 282 18.43 15.89 0.39
CA ARG A 282 18.74 17.00 -0.52
C ARG A 282 18.29 16.69 -1.95
N ALA A 283 18.56 15.49 -2.45
CA ALA A 283 18.12 15.10 -3.79
C ALA A 283 16.58 15.09 -3.94
N SER A 284 15.85 14.61 -2.93
CA SER A 284 14.39 14.69 -2.90
C SER A 284 13.91 16.14 -2.82
N VAL A 285 14.44 16.95 -1.91
CA VAL A 285 14.00 18.34 -1.72
C VAL A 285 14.27 19.19 -2.97
N GLU A 286 15.46 19.10 -3.57
CA GLU A 286 15.82 19.89 -4.76
C GLU A 286 14.96 19.55 -5.98
N ASN A 287 14.54 18.29 -6.13
CA ASN A 287 13.86 17.83 -7.33
C ASN A 287 12.35 17.62 -7.14
N ASN A 288 11.85 17.45 -5.92
CA ASN A 288 10.52 16.93 -5.63
C ASN A 288 9.82 17.60 -4.42
N HIS A 289 10.37 18.70 -3.88
CA HIS A 289 9.67 19.57 -2.94
C HIS A 289 8.88 20.66 -3.67
N PHE A 290 7.64 20.89 -3.24
CA PHE A 290 6.79 21.93 -3.80
C PHE A 290 6.11 22.74 -2.70
N ALA A 291 6.49 24.02 -2.57
CA ALA A 291 5.84 24.96 -1.68
C ALA A 291 4.83 25.86 -2.41
N VAL A 292 3.57 25.81 -1.98
CA VAL A 292 2.44 26.49 -2.63
C VAL A 292 1.72 27.40 -1.65
N VAL A 293 1.52 28.65 -2.06
CA VAL A 293 0.76 29.66 -1.34
C VAL A 293 -0.42 30.07 -2.20
N ASP A 294 -1.63 29.90 -1.69
CA ASP A 294 -2.84 30.29 -2.41
C ASP A 294 -4.02 30.47 -1.44
N SER A 295 -5.16 30.87 -1.98
CA SER A 295 -6.44 30.83 -1.28
C SER A 295 -6.79 29.41 -0.82
N ARG A 296 -7.44 29.33 0.33
CA ARG A 296 -7.96 28.09 0.91
C ARG A 296 -8.72 27.19 -0.07
N GLU A 297 -9.57 27.79 -0.91
CA GLU A 297 -10.34 27.06 -1.93
C GLU A 297 -9.40 26.38 -2.93
N ALA A 298 -8.43 27.12 -3.46
CA ALA A 298 -7.44 26.60 -4.40
C ALA A 298 -6.56 25.51 -3.77
N LEU A 299 -6.17 25.66 -2.49
CA LEU A 299 -5.37 24.65 -1.78
C LEU A 299 -6.15 23.35 -1.53
N ILE A 300 -7.42 23.43 -1.14
CA ILE A 300 -8.28 22.22 -1.00
C ILE A 300 -8.48 21.53 -2.34
N ASP A 301 -8.72 22.31 -3.41
CA ASP A 301 -8.77 21.78 -4.77
C ASP A 301 -7.45 21.15 -5.19
N LEU A 302 -6.33 21.65 -4.67
CA LEU A 302 -5.01 21.12 -4.94
C LEU A 302 -4.74 19.81 -4.21
N VAL A 303 -5.09 19.69 -2.92
CA VAL A 303 -5.03 18.42 -2.17
C VAL A 303 -5.81 17.34 -2.94
N ASN A 304 -7.03 17.67 -3.37
CA ASN A 304 -7.87 16.77 -4.15
C ASN A 304 -7.34 16.50 -5.56
N TYR A 305 -6.57 17.42 -6.15
CA TYR A 305 -5.92 17.24 -7.44
C TYR A 305 -4.78 16.22 -7.37
N ILE A 306 -3.93 16.38 -6.35
CA ILE A 306 -2.77 15.54 -6.04
C ILE A 306 -3.24 14.15 -5.61
N ALA A 307 -4.26 14.05 -4.74
CA ALA A 307 -4.69 12.79 -4.14
C ALA A 307 -3.50 12.03 -3.50
N PRO A 308 -2.79 12.69 -2.55
CA PRO A 308 -1.50 12.23 -2.04
C PRO A 308 -1.62 10.96 -1.20
N GLU A 309 -0.48 10.30 -1.03
CA GLU A 309 -0.33 9.16 -0.11
C GLU A 309 -0.63 9.57 1.33
N HIS A 310 0.08 10.58 1.86
CA HIS A 310 -0.14 11.14 3.19
C HIS A 310 -0.62 12.60 3.12
N VAL A 311 -1.60 12.97 3.97
CA VAL A 311 -2.00 14.36 4.21
C VAL A 311 -1.89 14.69 5.69
N SER A 312 -1.02 15.62 6.06
CA SER A 312 -0.95 16.18 7.40
C SER A 312 -1.57 17.57 7.41
N VAL A 313 -2.64 17.75 8.20
CA VAL A 313 -3.34 19.03 8.36
C VAL A 313 -3.03 19.59 9.75
N GLN A 314 -2.08 20.52 9.80
CA GLN A 314 -1.67 21.23 11.01
C GLN A 314 -2.13 22.68 10.92
N HIS A 315 -3.44 22.86 11.12
CA HIS A 315 -4.10 24.14 10.91
C HIS A 315 -5.27 24.29 11.90
N LYS A 316 -5.48 25.49 12.47
CA LYS A 316 -6.62 25.83 13.35
C LYS A 316 -8.01 25.48 12.78
N ASP A 317 -8.15 25.42 11.45
CA ASP A 317 -9.40 25.05 10.76
C ASP A 317 -9.39 23.59 10.24
N SER A 318 -8.56 22.70 10.83
CA SER A 318 -8.34 21.32 10.37
C SER A 318 -9.62 20.55 10.05
N GLY A 319 -10.61 20.59 10.94
CA GLY A 319 -11.87 19.86 10.75
C GLY A 319 -12.66 20.32 9.52
N MET A 320 -12.55 21.59 9.10
CA MET A 320 -13.17 22.06 7.87
C MET A 320 -12.37 21.59 6.64
N ILE A 321 -11.05 21.69 6.69
CA ILE A 321 -10.16 21.25 5.61
C ILE A 321 -10.37 19.76 5.33
N ILE A 322 -10.28 18.93 6.38
CA ILE A 322 -10.39 17.47 6.30
C ILE A 322 -11.74 17.05 5.72
N ARG A 323 -12.85 17.69 6.11
CA ARG A 323 -14.18 17.41 5.55
C ARG A 323 -14.29 17.64 4.04
N ASN A 324 -13.39 18.42 3.45
CA ASN A 324 -13.35 18.70 2.02
C ASN A 324 -12.27 17.90 1.27
N ILE A 325 -11.49 17.06 1.97
CA ILE A 325 -10.59 16.10 1.33
C ILE A 325 -11.44 14.93 0.81
N LYS A 326 -11.36 14.70 -0.49
CA LYS A 326 -12.05 13.62 -1.21
C LYS A 326 -11.14 12.42 -1.43
N TYR A 327 -9.83 12.66 -1.59
CA TYR A 327 -8.84 11.65 -1.95
C TYR A 327 -7.56 11.84 -1.15
N ALA A 328 -7.16 10.81 -0.42
CA ALA A 328 -5.89 10.70 0.28
C ALA A 328 -5.67 9.20 0.61
N GLY A 329 -4.42 8.78 0.79
CA GLY A 329 -4.13 7.47 1.38
C GLY A 329 -4.43 7.46 2.88
N ALA A 330 -3.83 8.39 3.62
CA ALA A 330 -4.07 8.63 5.04
C ALA A 330 -4.12 10.13 5.35
N VAL A 331 -4.95 10.52 6.34
CA VAL A 331 -5.08 11.90 6.80
C VAL A 331 -4.73 11.97 8.28
N PHE A 332 -3.82 12.88 8.61
CA PHE A 332 -3.35 13.15 9.96
C PHE A 332 -3.82 14.53 10.41
N GLU A 333 -4.39 14.61 11.60
CA GLU A 333 -4.96 15.85 12.13
C GLU A 333 -4.15 16.36 13.33
N GLY A 334 -3.62 17.58 13.19
CA GLY A 334 -2.99 18.33 14.26
C GLY A 334 -1.52 17.97 14.55
N PRO A 335 -0.87 18.74 15.45
CA PRO A 335 0.59 18.72 15.63
C PRO A 335 1.14 17.48 16.34
N HIS A 336 0.27 16.62 16.89
CA HIS A 336 0.67 15.37 17.55
C HIS A 336 0.42 14.14 16.68
N SER A 337 0.16 14.35 15.39
CA SER A 337 -0.10 13.31 14.41
C SER A 337 0.91 13.38 13.25
N PRO A 338 2.24 13.29 13.49
CA PRO A 338 3.21 13.27 12.39
C PRO A 338 3.06 11.99 11.55
N GLU A 339 3.44 12.01 10.27
CA GLU A 339 3.38 10.83 9.38
C GLU A 339 4.01 9.59 10.03
N ALA A 340 5.14 9.77 10.70
CA ALA A 340 5.87 8.70 11.39
C ALA A 340 5.00 7.94 12.40
N ILE A 341 4.04 8.57 13.10
CA ILE A 341 3.17 7.79 14.00
C ILE A 341 2.27 6.85 13.22
N GLY A 342 1.84 7.24 12.02
CA GLY A 342 1.12 6.42 11.06
C GLY A 342 1.93 5.24 10.60
N ASP A 343 3.18 5.48 10.20
CA ASP A 343 4.08 4.47 9.68
C ASP A 343 4.40 3.34 10.65
N TYR A 344 4.40 3.66 11.95
CA TYR A 344 4.86 2.72 12.96
C TYR A 344 3.75 2.18 13.85
N ALA A 345 2.81 2.99 14.33
CA ALA A 345 2.04 2.61 15.51
C ALA A 345 0.57 3.05 15.53
N ALA A 346 0.10 3.92 14.63
CA ALA A 346 -1.24 4.50 14.75
C ALA A 346 -2.35 3.43 14.71
N GLY A 347 -2.22 2.43 13.84
CA GLY A 347 -3.17 1.33 13.63
C GLY A 347 -3.51 1.07 12.15
N PRO A 348 -3.87 2.10 11.36
CA PRO A 348 -3.99 2.00 9.90
C PRO A 348 -2.68 1.55 9.24
N SER A 349 -2.77 0.88 8.10
CA SER A 349 -1.58 0.46 7.34
C SER A 349 -0.89 1.65 6.68
N HIS A 350 0.44 1.62 6.65
CA HIS A 350 1.26 2.55 5.88
C HIS A 350 1.46 2.11 4.41
N VAL A 351 0.86 0.99 4.00
CA VAL A 351 0.88 0.60 2.58
C VAL A 351 -0.23 1.36 1.90
N LEU A 352 0.12 2.52 1.35
CA LEU A 352 -0.82 3.53 0.88
C LEU A 352 -0.69 3.79 -0.62
N PRO A 353 -1.77 4.25 -1.27
CA PRO A 353 -1.77 4.59 -2.68
C PRO A 353 -0.98 5.88 -2.93
N THR A 354 0.04 5.83 -3.79
CA THR A 354 0.85 6.98 -4.22
C THR A 354 0.48 7.43 -5.64
N ASP A 355 1.11 8.50 -6.13
CA ASP A 355 1.03 8.93 -7.54
C ASP A 355 -0.42 9.12 -8.03
N ARG A 356 -1.22 9.81 -7.21
CA ARG A 356 -2.65 10.12 -7.45
C ARG A 356 -3.60 8.91 -7.44
N THR A 357 -3.12 7.71 -7.13
CA THR A 357 -3.94 6.49 -7.16
C THR A 357 -4.97 6.44 -6.02
N GLY A 358 -4.86 7.29 -4.99
CA GLY A 358 -5.88 7.49 -3.95
C GLY A 358 -7.25 7.96 -4.48
N ARG A 359 -7.34 8.28 -5.78
CA ARG A 359 -8.62 8.54 -6.48
C ARG A 359 -9.48 7.31 -6.73
N PHE A 360 -8.87 6.14 -6.80
CA PHE A 360 -9.52 4.87 -7.12
C PHE A 360 -8.97 3.70 -6.30
N SER A 361 -8.12 4.00 -5.32
CA SER A 361 -7.55 3.06 -4.37
C SER A 361 -7.60 3.69 -2.97
N HIS A 362 -7.13 2.95 -1.99
CA HIS A 362 -7.18 3.31 -0.57
C HIS A 362 -6.05 2.58 0.16
N GLY A 363 -5.76 2.98 1.40
CA GLY A 363 -4.76 2.31 2.22
C GLY A 363 -5.11 0.83 2.45
N LEU A 364 -4.09 -0.03 2.38
CA LEU A 364 -4.23 -1.47 2.58
C LEU A 364 -4.91 -1.75 3.93
N ASN A 365 -5.96 -2.55 3.92
CA ASN A 365 -6.68 -2.90 5.13
C ASN A 365 -7.23 -4.32 5.06
N VAL A 366 -7.87 -4.76 6.14
CA VAL A 366 -8.47 -6.09 6.29
C VAL A 366 -9.41 -6.46 5.13
N ASN A 367 -10.12 -5.50 4.55
CA ASN A 367 -11.10 -5.75 3.49
C ASN A 367 -10.43 -6.04 2.14
N ASP A 368 -9.18 -5.66 1.94
CA ASP A 368 -8.40 -6.05 0.75
C ASP A 368 -8.14 -7.56 0.70
N PHE A 369 -8.28 -8.25 1.82
CA PHE A 369 -8.09 -9.69 1.92
C PHE A 369 -9.42 -10.45 1.90
N LEU A 370 -10.51 -9.78 1.54
CA LEU A 370 -11.83 -10.38 1.36
C LEU A 370 -12.23 -10.39 -0.11
N THR A 371 -12.85 -11.48 -0.53
CA THR A 371 -13.68 -11.55 -1.74
C THR A 371 -15.14 -11.45 -1.34
N SER A 372 -16.02 -11.07 -2.27
CA SER A 372 -17.45 -11.01 -1.99
C SER A 372 -18.31 -11.36 -3.18
N HIS A 373 -19.52 -11.84 -2.92
CA HIS A 373 -20.52 -12.12 -3.96
C HIS A 373 -21.94 -12.02 -3.42
N ALA A 374 -22.89 -11.80 -4.34
CA ALA A 374 -24.31 -11.81 -4.02
C ALA A 374 -24.87 -13.24 -4.03
N VAL A 375 -25.72 -13.55 -3.06
CA VAL A 375 -26.58 -14.74 -3.05
C VAL A 375 -28.00 -14.29 -3.29
N ILE A 376 -28.65 -14.86 -4.30
CA ILE A 376 -30.02 -14.50 -4.70
C ILE A 376 -30.92 -15.72 -4.46
N SER A 377 -31.82 -15.59 -3.50
CA SER A 377 -32.77 -16.61 -3.03
C SER A 377 -34.19 -16.05 -3.08
N LEU A 378 -34.71 -15.88 -4.30
CA LEU A 378 -36.02 -15.26 -4.48
C LEU A 378 -37.16 -16.14 -3.96
N GLU A 379 -38.07 -15.54 -3.21
CA GLU A 379 -39.40 -16.03 -2.93
C GLU A 379 -40.28 -15.96 -4.18
N LYS A 380 -41.36 -16.73 -4.14
CA LYS A 380 -42.27 -16.85 -5.29
C LYS A 380 -42.92 -15.51 -5.65
N GLU A 381 -43.29 -14.73 -4.64
CA GLU A 381 -43.93 -13.44 -4.76
C GLU A 381 -43.03 -12.47 -5.53
N THR A 382 -41.79 -12.28 -5.06
CA THR A 382 -40.78 -11.41 -5.67
C THR A 382 -40.45 -11.84 -7.09
N PHE A 383 -40.27 -13.15 -7.35
CA PHE A 383 -40.07 -13.66 -8.71
C PHE A 383 -41.24 -13.28 -9.63
N GLY A 384 -42.48 -13.42 -9.15
CA GLY A 384 -43.69 -13.07 -9.89
C GLY A 384 -43.74 -11.60 -10.31
N GLU A 385 -43.19 -10.70 -9.49
CA GLU A 385 -43.12 -9.27 -9.77
C GLU A 385 -42.06 -8.92 -10.83
N ILE A 386 -40.88 -9.54 -10.77
CA ILE A 386 -39.73 -9.12 -11.58
C ILE A 386 -39.52 -9.93 -12.87
N ALA A 387 -40.09 -11.14 -12.98
CA ALA A 387 -39.87 -12.01 -14.14
C ALA A 387 -40.42 -11.42 -15.45
N GLY A 388 -41.58 -10.74 -15.40
CA GLY A 388 -42.22 -10.12 -16.57
C GLY A 388 -41.35 -9.03 -17.24
N PRO A 389 -40.90 -8.01 -16.49
CA PRO A 389 -39.95 -7.02 -16.99
C PRO A 389 -38.65 -7.65 -17.51
N ALA A 390 -38.06 -8.61 -16.79
CA ALA A 390 -36.83 -9.27 -17.20
C ALA A 390 -37.00 -10.05 -18.53
N MET A 391 -38.12 -10.76 -18.70
CA MET A 391 -38.48 -11.40 -19.98
C MET A 391 -38.58 -10.39 -21.14
N THR A 392 -39.16 -9.22 -20.88
CA THR A 392 -39.31 -8.17 -21.91
C THR A 392 -37.94 -7.69 -22.40
N VAL A 393 -37.00 -7.48 -21.47
CA VAL A 393 -35.61 -7.09 -21.80
C VAL A 393 -34.89 -8.23 -22.52
N ALA A 394 -34.93 -9.46 -22.00
CA ALA A 394 -34.27 -10.61 -22.62
C ALA A 394 -34.72 -10.84 -24.07
N LYS A 395 -36.01 -10.65 -24.35
CA LYS A 395 -36.55 -10.72 -25.72
C LYS A 395 -36.01 -9.59 -26.61
N ARG A 396 -35.85 -8.38 -26.06
CA ARG A 396 -35.31 -7.23 -26.81
C ARG A 396 -33.83 -7.39 -27.12
N GLU A 397 -33.09 -8.04 -26.23
CA GLU A 397 -31.68 -8.41 -26.40
C GLU A 397 -31.48 -9.65 -27.29
N ALA A 398 -32.57 -10.28 -27.77
CA ALA A 398 -32.55 -11.52 -28.53
C ALA A 398 -31.88 -12.70 -27.78
N LEU A 399 -31.97 -12.72 -26.45
CA LEU A 399 -31.50 -13.80 -25.59
C LEU A 399 -32.63 -14.80 -25.31
N ASP A 400 -33.02 -15.58 -26.33
CA ASP A 400 -34.18 -16.47 -26.26
C ASP A 400 -34.12 -17.47 -25.10
N ALA A 401 -32.95 -18.06 -24.83
CA ALA A 401 -32.79 -18.99 -23.71
C ALA A 401 -33.01 -18.33 -22.33
N HIS A 402 -32.63 -17.06 -22.18
CA HIS A 402 -32.89 -16.30 -20.93
C HIS A 402 -34.39 -16.06 -20.77
N TYR A 403 -35.07 -15.62 -21.84
CA TYR A 403 -36.52 -15.45 -21.85
C TYR A 403 -37.24 -16.75 -21.48
N GLN A 404 -36.89 -17.88 -22.11
CA GLN A 404 -37.54 -19.17 -21.83
C GLN A 404 -37.27 -19.66 -20.40
N SER A 405 -36.05 -19.44 -19.87
CA SER A 405 -35.73 -19.80 -18.48
C SER A 405 -36.62 -19.08 -17.47
N LEU A 406 -36.95 -17.81 -17.70
CA LEU A 406 -37.90 -17.09 -16.85
C LEU A 406 -39.34 -17.57 -17.07
N LYS A 407 -39.75 -17.68 -18.35
CA LYS A 407 -41.13 -18.01 -18.72
C LYS A 407 -41.60 -19.34 -18.14
N ILE A 408 -40.79 -20.40 -18.21
CA ILE A 408 -41.16 -21.74 -17.75
C ILE A 408 -41.47 -21.80 -16.24
N ARG A 409 -41.02 -20.82 -15.45
CA ARG A 409 -41.28 -20.71 -14.00
C ARG A 409 -42.52 -19.88 -13.67
N THR A 410 -43.15 -19.28 -14.69
CA THR A 410 -44.42 -18.54 -14.57
C THR A 410 -45.64 -19.34 -15.04
N GLU A 411 -45.40 -20.49 -15.67
CA GLU A 411 -46.41 -21.49 -16.10
C GLU A 411 -46.72 -22.46 -14.96
#